data_AF-A0AAV0JJ61-F1
#
_entry.id   AF-A0AAV0JJ61-F1
#
_cell.length_a   1.000
_cell.length_b   1.000
_cell.length_c   1.000
_cell.angle_alpha   90.00
_cell.angle_beta   90.00
_cell.angle_gamma   90.00
#
_symmetry.space_group_name_H-M   'P 1'
#
loop_
_entity.id
_entity.type
_entity.pdbx_description
1 polymer ?
#
loop_
_entity_poly.entity_id
_entity_poly.type
_entity_poly.pdbx_seq_one_letter_code
_entity_poly.pdbx_strand_id
1 'polypeptide(L)'
;MAGPSSSDCGGGGNFSGFYETWFEQLQQLVRQLRMCPNPPTSHDHRVAISRLVQSIMSHYADYYQVKSAAAERDVLLMFMAPWASSLERSLHWIAGWRPTTLFHLVYTESSILFESHIVDILKGRKTGDLGDLSPTQFRRVSELQCDTVREENAITDELSEWQDGASDLVGCSTEDVERKVSKLVGILRKADDLRLKTVRQLVELLTPQQAVEFLIAAAELQFGVRGWGQEQDGLRRC
;
A
#
# COMPACT_ATOMS: atom_id res chain seq x y z
N MET A 1 40.43 -2.96 -36.37
CA MET A 1 39.87 -1.84 -35.59
C MET A 1 38.47 -2.24 -35.17
N ALA A 2 38.31 -2.62 -33.90
CA ALA A 2 37.03 -2.95 -33.32
C ALA A 2 36.31 -1.64 -32.94
N GLY A 3 35.08 -1.46 -33.43
CA GLY A 3 34.21 -0.36 -33.00
C GLY A 3 33.60 -0.68 -31.64
N PRO A 4 33.39 0.32 -30.76
CA PRO A 4 32.82 0.06 -29.46
C PRO A 4 31.32 -0.15 -29.58
N SER A 5 30.88 -1.29 -29.06
CA SER A 5 29.52 -1.63 -28.71
C SER A 5 28.97 -0.65 -27.66
N SER A 6 28.00 0.17 -28.06
CA SER A 6 27.15 0.92 -27.13
C SER A 6 25.99 0.02 -26.69
N SER A 7 26.26 -0.83 -25.70
CA SER A 7 25.23 -1.43 -24.85
C SER A 7 24.87 -0.40 -23.78
N ASP A 8 23.88 0.44 -24.05
CA ASP A 8 23.22 1.21 -22.99
C ASP A 8 21.82 0.63 -22.77
N CYS A 9 21.79 -0.47 -22.02
CA CYS A 9 20.57 -1.09 -21.52
C CYS A 9 20.27 -0.54 -20.12
N GLY A 10 20.22 0.78 -19.98
CA GLY A 10 19.83 1.49 -18.75
C GLY A 10 18.32 1.49 -18.52
N GLY A 11 17.68 0.32 -18.46
CA GLY A 11 16.22 0.20 -18.33
C GLY A 11 15.69 0.07 -16.89
N GLY A 12 16.54 -0.29 -15.92
CA GLY A 12 16.13 -0.57 -14.53
C GLY A 12 16.02 0.67 -13.62
N GLY A 13 16.43 1.85 -14.10
CA GLY A 13 16.63 3.05 -13.26
C GLY A 13 15.41 3.95 -13.02
N ASN A 14 14.28 3.77 -13.73
CA ASN A 14 13.20 4.76 -13.69
C ASN A 14 12.28 4.58 -12.47
N PHE A 15 11.73 3.39 -12.24
CA PHE A 15 10.78 3.18 -11.13
C PHE A 15 11.45 3.13 -9.76
N SER A 16 12.66 2.57 -9.66
CA SER A 16 13.40 2.49 -8.39
C SER A 16 13.69 3.88 -7.83
N GLY A 17 14.24 4.80 -8.64
CA GLY A 17 14.48 6.18 -8.22
C GLY A 17 13.20 6.96 -7.89
N PHE A 18 12.12 6.70 -8.64
CA PHE A 18 10.79 7.21 -8.32
C PHE A 18 10.31 6.71 -6.95
N TYR A 19 10.42 5.41 -6.66
CA TYR A 19 9.97 4.83 -5.39
C TYR A 19 10.70 5.44 -4.19
N GLU A 20 12.02 5.59 -4.25
CA GLU A 20 12.77 6.22 -3.16
C GLU A 20 12.31 7.67 -2.91
N THR A 21 12.17 8.45 -3.99
CA THR A 21 11.68 9.83 -3.89
C THR A 21 10.27 9.89 -3.32
N TRP A 22 9.38 9.02 -3.80
CA TRP A 22 8.01 8.91 -3.32
C TRP A 22 7.95 8.52 -1.84
N PHE A 23 8.81 7.60 -1.41
CA PHE A 23 8.89 7.13 -0.03
C PHE A 23 9.38 8.23 0.91
N GLU A 24 10.40 9.00 0.53
CA GLU A 24 10.88 10.16 1.29
C GLU A 24 9.78 11.23 1.42
N GLN A 25 9.03 11.50 0.35
CA GLN A 25 7.89 12.43 0.38
C GLN A 25 6.77 11.93 1.30
N LEU A 26 6.48 10.63 1.29
CA LEU A 26 5.51 10.04 2.22
C LEU A 26 5.95 10.25 3.69
N GLN A 27 7.24 10.07 4.00
CA GLN A 27 7.77 10.35 5.34
C GLN A 27 7.56 11.82 5.73
N GLN A 28 7.73 12.76 4.80
CA GLN A 28 7.49 14.19 5.06
C GLN A 28 6.01 14.48 5.33
N LEU A 29 5.10 13.92 4.53
CA LEU A 29 3.66 14.07 4.73
C LEU A 29 3.20 13.49 6.08
N VAL A 30 3.71 12.31 6.46
CA VAL A 30 3.41 11.68 7.75
C VAL A 30 3.96 12.50 8.91
N ARG A 31 5.17 13.08 8.79
CA ARG A 31 5.70 14.02 9.78
C ARG A 31 4.79 15.23 9.95
N GLN A 32 4.27 15.80 8.86
CA GLN A 32 3.32 16.92 8.92
C GLN A 32 2.00 16.54 9.61
N LEU A 33 1.46 15.35 9.32
CA LEU A 33 0.29 14.82 10.01
C LEU A 33 0.49 14.71 11.52
N ARG A 34 1.64 14.18 11.96
CA ARG A 34 1.96 14.05 13.39
C ARG A 34 2.08 15.39 14.12
N MET A 35 2.44 16.45 13.42
CA MET A 35 2.53 17.80 14.00
C MET A 35 1.17 18.48 14.15
N CYS A 36 0.10 17.91 13.58
CA CYS A 36 -1.25 18.46 13.73
C CYS A 36 -1.78 18.23 15.16
N PRO A 37 -2.51 19.20 15.74
CA PRO A 37 -3.11 19.03 17.06
C PRO A 37 -4.11 17.88 17.11
N ASN A 38 -3.97 17.00 18.11
CA ASN A 38 -4.90 15.94 18.43
C ASN A 38 -5.42 16.12 19.88
N PRO A 39 -6.69 16.50 20.11
CA PRO A 39 -7.75 16.77 19.12
C PRO A 39 -7.63 18.16 18.46
N PRO A 40 -8.25 18.38 17.28
CA PRO A 40 -8.21 19.66 16.60
C PRO A 40 -8.97 20.75 17.37
N THR A 41 -8.24 21.78 17.81
CA THR A 41 -8.74 22.85 18.68
C THR A 41 -9.45 24.00 17.95
N SER A 42 -9.23 24.17 16.65
CA SER A 42 -9.79 25.27 15.85
C SER A 42 -10.38 24.76 14.53
N HIS A 43 -11.20 25.58 13.87
CA HIS A 43 -11.70 25.28 12.52
C HIS A 43 -10.54 25.17 11.52
N ASP A 44 -9.54 26.04 11.62
CA ASP A 44 -8.35 26.02 10.77
C ASP A 44 -7.55 24.73 10.91
N HIS A 45 -7.43 24.18 12.13
CA HIS A 45 -6.79 22.87 12.34
C HIS A 45 -7.54 21.75 11.65
N ARG A 46 -8.88 21.76 11.66
CA ARG A 46 -9.70 20.76 10.97
C ARG A 46 -9.52 20.83 9.45
N VAL A 47 -9.52 22.04 8.89
CA VAL A 47 -9.29 22.26 7.46
C VAL A 47 -7.88 21.83 7.06
N ALA A 48 -6.87 22.14 7.86
CA ALA A 48 -5.49 21.73 7.61
C ALA A 48 -5.33 20.20 7.61
N ILE A 49 -5.92 19.51 8.59
CA ILE A 49 -5.93 18.05 8.67
C ILE A 49 -6.60 17.43 7.42
N SER A 50 -7.80 17.89 7.07
CA SER A 50 -8.50 17.39 5.88
C SER A 50 -7.70 17.60 4.60
N ARG A 51 -7.01 18.73 4.48
CA ARG A 51 -6.11 18.99 3.34
C ARG A 51 -4.92 18.02 3.31
N LEU A 52 -4.30 17.74 4.45
CA LEU A 52 -3.17 16.80 4.52
C LEU A 52 -3.60 15.36 4.21
N VAL A 53 -4.76 14.93 4.72
CA VAL A 53 -5.36 13.63 4.36
C VAL A 53 -5.56 13.55 2.84
N GLN A 54 -6.13 14.59 2.23
CA GLN A 54 -6.30 14.64 0.78
C GLN A 54 -4.96 14.59 0.03
N SER A 55 -3.94 15.31 0.50
CA SER A 55 -2.60 15.26 -0.08
C SER A 55 -1.99 13.86 -0.05
N ILE A 56 -2.15 13.13 1.05
CA ILE A 56 -1.67 11.73 1.15
C ILE A 56 -2.46 10.82 0.23
N MET A 57 -3.78 10.99 0.12
CA MET A 57 -4.58 10.21 -0.82
C MET A 57 -4.18 10.46 -2.28
N SER A 58 -3.88 11.70 -2.63
CA SER A 58 -3.30 12.04 -3.94
C SER A 58 -1.91 11.41 -4.11
N HIS A 59 -1.06 11.45 -3.09
CA HIS A 59 0.28 10.83 -3.11
C HIS A 59 0.23 9.32 -3.37
N TYR A 60 -0.72 8.60 -2.77
CA TYR A 60 -0.96 7.18 -3.07
C TYR A 60 -1.53 6.97 -4.48
N ALA A 61 -2.42 7.84 -4.96
CA ALA A 61 -2.95 7.74 -6.32
C ALA A 61 -1.84 7.91 -7.37
N ASP A 62 -0.95 8.89 -7.18
CA ASP A 62 0.19 9.16 -8.05
C ASP A 62 1.14 7.95 -8.10
N TYR A 63 1.38 7.30 -6.95
CA TYR A 63 2.16 6.05 -6.89
C TYR A 63 1.61 4.97 -7.81
N TYR A 64 0.32 4.66 -7.70
CA TYR A 64 -0.30 3.60 -8.50
C TYR A 64 -0.40 3.98 -9.97
N GLN A 65 -0.57 5.26 -10.30
CA GLN A 65 -0.53 5.73 -11.68
C GLN A 65 0.85 5.50 -12.32
N VAL A 66 1.93 5.90 -11.64
CA VAL A 66 3.30 5.70 -12.13
C VAL A 66 3.65 4.21 -12.19
N LYS A 67 3.23 3.44 -11.18
CA LYS A 67 3.42 1.98 -11.14
C LYS A 67 2.70 1.28 -12.28
N SER A 68 1.46 1.66 -12.58
CA SER A 68 0.72 1.11 -13.72
C SER A 68 1.44 1.41 -15.03
N ALA A 69 1.94 2.62 -15.24
CA ALA A 69 2.69 2.96 -16.45
C ALA A 69 4.04 2.21 -16.56
N ALA A 70 4.68 1.91 -15.43
CA ALA A 70 5.88 1.08 -15.39
C ALA A 70 5.57 -0.40 -15.68
N ALA A 71 4.44 -0.90 -15.18
CA ALA A 71 3.98 -2.28 -15.44
C ALA A 71 3.67 -2.55 -16.91
N GLU A 72 3.12 -1.57 -17.65
CA GLU A 72 2.93 -1.68 -19.11
C GLU A 72 4.24 -1.91 -19.87
N ARG A 73 5.36 -1.40 -19.33
CA ARG A 73 6.69 -1.52 -19.96
C ARG A 73 7.38 -2.82 -19.55
N ASP A 74 7.34 -3.14 -18.26
CA ASP A 74 7.93 -4.35 -17.70
C ASP A 74 7.22 -4.75 -16.40
N VAL A 75 6.21 -5.60 -16.53
CA VAL A 75 5.49 -6.15 -15.37
C VAL A 75 6.35 -7.10 -14.56
N LEU A 76 7.29 -7.83 -15.16
CA LEU A 76 8.14 -8.77 -14.44
C LEU A 76 9.05 -8.02 -13.45
N LEU A 77 9.55 -6.84 -13.83
CA LEU A 77 10.27 -5.95 -12.94
C LEU A 77 9.43 -5.52 -11.72
N MET A 78 8.11 -5.31 -11.90
CA MET A 78 7.20 -5.00 -10.79
C MET A 78 7.10 -6.17 -9.79
N PHE A 79 7.05 -7.41 -10.29
CA PHE A 79 7.05 -8.60 -9.43
C PHE A 79 8.40 -8.84 -8.75
N MET A 80 9.52 -8.57 -9.44
CA MET A 80 10.86 -8.68 -8.85
C MET A 80 11.14 -7.61 -7.78
N ALA A 81 10.55 -6.42 -7.95
CA ALA A 81 10.63 -5.26 -7.07
C ALA A 81 12.05 -4.99 -6.52
N PRO A 82 13.05 -4.69 -7.38
CA PRO A 82 14.45 -4.52 -6.96
C PRO A 82 14.68 -3.35 -5.98
N TRP A 83 13.73 -2.40 -5.88
CA TRP A 83 13.74 -1.30 -4.90
C TRP A 83 13.26 -1.70 -3.50
N ALA A 84 12.68 -2.90 -3.35
CA ALA A 84 12.17 -3.41 -2.10
C ALA A 84 13.18 -4.37 -1.44
N SER A 85 13.28 -4.30 -0.11
CA SER A 85 14.07 -5.24 0.70
C SER A 85 13.54 -6.68 0.59
N SER A 86 14.31 -7.66 1.03
CA SER A 86 13.85 -9.06 1.07
C SER A 86 12.62 -9.25 1.96
N LEU A 87 12.54 -8.52 3.09
CA LEU A 87 11.39 -8.56 3.98
C LEU A 87 10.14 -7.97 3.32
N GLU A 88 10.24 -6.79 2.70
CA GLU A 88 9.13 -6.18 1.96
C GLU A 88 8.58 -7.16 0.90
N ARG A 89 9.47 -7.75 0.10
CA ARG A 89 9.10 -8.71 -0.95
C ARG A 89 8.45 -9.99 -0.40
N SER A 90 8.87 -10.45 0.77
CA SER A 90 8.27 -11.62 1.42
C SER A 90 6.82 -11.41 1.85
N LEU A 91 6.40 -10.15 2.00
CA LEU A 91 5.05 -9.76 2.40
C LEU A 91 4.17 -9.35 1.21
N HIS A 92 4.70 -9.42 -0.02
CA HIS A 92 3.93 -9.06 -1.20
C HIS A 92 2.86 -10.12 -1.53
N TRP A 93 1.64 -9.64 -1.76
CA TRP A 93 0.58 -10.32 -2.49
C TRP A 93 0.46 -9.65 -3.86
N ILE A 94 0.94 -10.24 -4.96
CA ILE A 94 0.84 -9.62 -6.30
C ILE A 94 1.55 -8.24 -6.35
N ALA A 95 2.88 -8.26 -6.28
CA ALA A 95 3.78 -7.10 -6.41
C ALA A 95 3.43 -5.90 -5.52
N GLY A 96 2.89 -6.13 -4.32
CA GLY A 96 2.58 -5.12 -3.33
C GLY A 96 1.91 -5.73 -2.09
N TRP A 97 1.56 -4.93 -1.09
CA TRP A 97 0.92 -5.40 0.14
C TRP A 97 -0.50 -5.96 -0.10
N ARG A 98 -1.01 -6.77 0.81
CA ARG A 98 -2.35 -7.38 0.70
C ARG A 98 -3.42 -6.45 1.30
N PRO A 99 -4.47 -6.04 0.56
CA PRO A 99 -5.53 -5.13 1.02
C PRO A 99 -6.07 -5.43 2.44
N THR A 100 -6.27 -6.71 2.75
CA THR A 100 -6.77 -7.18 4.04
C THR A 100 -5.92 -6.79 5.25
N THR A 101 -4.62 -6.52 5.05
CA THR A 101 -3.71 -6.02 6.10
C THR A 101 -4.21 -4.73 6.74
N LEU A 102 -4.89 -3.85 6.00
CA LEU A 102 -5.39 -2.59 6.56
C LEU A 102 -6.56 -2.77 7.53
N PHE A 103 -7.42 -3.78 7.35
CA PHE A 103 -8.47 -4.05 8.33
C PHE A 103 -7.89 -4.62 9.62
N HIS A 104 -6.89 -5.50 9.51
CA HIS A 104 -6.15 -5.97 10.68
C HIS A 104 -5.54 -4.81 11.44
N LEU A 105 -4.92 -3.86 10.73
CA LEU A 105 -4.39 -2.65 11.33
C LEU A 105 -5.48 -1.84 12.05
N VAL A 106 -6.63 -1.57 11.40
CA VAL A 106 -7.74 -0.85 12.04
C VAL A 106 -8.22 -1.55 13.31
N TYR A 107 -8.39 -2.86 13.29
CA TYR A 107 -8.81 -3.61 14.48
C TYR A 107 -7.76 -3.59 15.58
N THR A 108 -6.47 -3.73 15.23
CA THR A 108 -5.37 -3.69 16.19
C THR A 108 -5.24 -2.31 16.84
N GLU A 109 -5.16 -1.24 16.04
CA GLU A 109 -5.03 0.13 16.55
C GLU A 109 -6.25 0.55 17.39
N SER A 110 -7.46 0.24 16.92
CA SER A 110 -8.69 0.54 17.67
C SER A 110 -8.75 -0.21 19.00
N SER A 111 -8.31 -1.47 19.04
CA SER A 111 -8.29 -2.25 20.28
C SER A 111 -7.27 -1.70 21.28
N ILE A 112 -6.05 -1.38 20.82
CA ILE A 112 -4.99 -0.81 21.67
C ILE A 112 -5.44 0.53 22.27
N LEU A 113 -6.02 1.42 21.45
CA LEU A 113 -6.49 2.72 21.91
C LEU A 113 -7.70 2.59 22.85
N PHE A 114 -8.66 1.72 22.53
CA PHE A 114 -9.80 1.43 23.39
C PHE A 114 -9.36 0.95 24.78
N GLU A 115 -8.40 0.02 24.84
CA GLU A 115 -7.85 -0.47 26.10
C GLU A 115 -7.15 0.64 26.90
N SER A 116 -6.37 1.49 26.22
CA SER A 116 -5.66 2.61 26.86
C SER A 116 -6.60 3.70 27.41
N HIS A 117 -7.78 3.86 26.80
CA HIS A 117 -8.76 4.90 27.14
C HIS A 117 -10.02 4.35 27.84
N ILE A 118 -10.04 3.08 28.24
CA ILE A 118 -11.23 2.39 28.74
C ILE A 118 -11.90 3.11 29.91
N VAL A 119 -11.11 3.68 30.83
CA VAL A 119 -11.64 4.40 32.00
C VAL A 119 -12.36 5.70 31.59
N ASP A 120 -11.87 6.39 30.58
CA ASP A 120 -12.48 7.62 30.06
C ASP A 120 -13.74 7.29 29.23
N ILE A 121 -13.68 6.25 28.41
CA ILE A 121 -14.81 5.74 27.63
C ILE A 121 -15.96 5.30 28.54
N LEU A 122 -15.66 4.53 29.60
CA LEU A 122 -16.66 4.11 30.59
C LEU A 122 -17.27 5.29 31.37
N LYS A 123 -16.57 6.42 31.46
CA LYS A 123 -17.08 7.69 31.99
C LYS A 123 -17.87 8.50 30.95
N GLY A 124 -18.08 7.97 29.75
CA GLY A 124 -18.78 8.61 28.65
C GLY A 124 -17.98 9.71 27.94
N ARG A 125 -16.65 9.78 28.16
CA ARG A 125 -15.78 10.71 27.45
C ARG A 125 -15.41 10.12 26.10
N LYS A 126 -15.34 10.98 25.08
CA LYS A 126 -14.88 10.63 23.74
C LYS A 126 -13.51 11.25 23.49
N THR A 127 -12.56 10.44 23.07
CA THR A 127 -11.22 10.83 22.61
C THR A 127 -11.25 11.26 21.14
N GLY A 128 -12.19 10.73 20.35
CA GLY A 128 -12.32 11.00 18.92
C GLY A 128 -11.29 10.28 18.04
N ASP A 129 -10.50 9.38 18.63
CA ASP A 129 -9.49 8.56 17.99
C ASP A 129 -10.08 7.23 17.46
N LEU A 130 -9.22 6.33 16.99
CA LEU A 130 -9.62 4.99 16.53
C LEU A 130 -10.14 4.09 17.67
N GLY A 131 -9.89 4.39 18.94
CA GLY A 131 -10.50 3.68 20.08
C GLY A 131 -12.00 3.98 20.23
N ASP A 132 -12.46 5.09 19.65
CA ASP A 132 -13.84 5.57 19.68
C ASP A 132 -14.68 5.17 18.44
N LEU A 133 -14.26 4.15 17.70
CA LEU A 133 -15.03 3.65 16.55
C LEU A 133 -16.45 3.25 16.96
N SER A 134 -17.43 3.85 16.29
CA SER A 134 -18.84 3.57 16.56
C SER A 134 -19.25 2.16 16.07
N PRO A 135 -20.31 1.55 16.64
CA PRO A 135 -20.81 0.26 16.16
C PRO A 135 -21.17 0.26 14.67
N THR A 136 -21.63 1.40 14.14
CA THR A 136 -21.93 1.56 12.71
C THR A 136 -20.65 1.63 11.87
N GLN A 137 -19.59 2.27 12.35
CA GLN A 137 -18.29 2.24 11.67
C GLN A 137 -17.71 0.83 11.66
N PHE A 138 -17.70 0.10 12.78
CA PHE A 138 -17.23 -1.29 12.82
C PHE A 138 -17.98 -2.19 11.84
N ARG A 139 -19.32 -2.07 11.75
CA ARG A 139 -20.10 -2.83 10.77
C ARG A 139 -19.67 -2.52 9.34
N ARG A 140 -19.52 -1.24 8.99
CA ARG A 140 -19.10 -0.83 7.64
C ARG A 140 -17.67 -1.28 7.31
N VAL A 141 -16.76 -1.25 8.27
CA VAL A 141 -15.39 -1.77 8.13
C VAL A 141 -15.43 -3.28 7.88
N SER A 142 -16.27 -4.03 8.61
CA SER A 142 -16.44 -5.48 8.42
C SER A 142 -17.09 -5.83 7.08
N GLU A 143 -18.10 -5.09 6.65
CA GLU A 143 -18.71 -5.24 5.31
C GLU A 143 -17.67 -4.99 4.20
N LEU A 144 -16.92 -3.89 4.32
CA LEU A 144 -15.84 -3.55 3.38
C LEU A 144 -14.74 -4.61 3.36
N GLN A 145 -14.40 -5.19 4.51
CA GLN A 145 -13.44 -6.30 4.60
C GLN A 145 -13.94 -7.52 3.82
N CYS A 146 -15.21 -7.90 4.00
CA CYS A 146 -15.81 -9.03 3.28
C CYS A 146 -15.78 -8.81 1.75
N ASP A 147 -16.09 -7.60 1.30
CA ASP A 147 -16.02 -7.27 -0.12
C ASP A 147 -14.59 -7.29 -0.66
N THR A 148 -13.65 -6.75 0.11
CA THR A 148 -12.22 -6.77 -0.23
C THR A 148 -11.68 -8.18 -0.31
N VAL A 149 -12.03 -9.07 0.63
CA VAL A 149 -11.64 -10.49 0.61
C VAL A 149 -12.17 -11.18 -0.64
N ARG A 150 -13.40 -10.88 -1.06
CA ARG A 150 -13.98 -11.45 -2.28
C ARG A 150 -13.20 -11.02 -3.52
N GLU A 151 -12.86 -9.74 -3.64
CA GLU A 151 -12.06 -9.21 -4.74
C GLU A 151 -10.62 -9.76 -4.72
N GLU A 152 -9.99 -9.86 -3.54
CA GLU A 152 -8.68 -10.49 -3.39
C GLU A 152 -8.67 -11.95 -3.87
N ASN A 153 -9.68 -12.73 -3.49
CA ASN A 153 -9.77 -14.13 -3.91
C ASN A 153 -9.93 -14.22 -5.42
N ALA A 154 -10.82 -13.42 -6.02
CA ALA A 154 -11.01 -13.40 -7.47
C ALA A 154 -9.71 -13.06 -8.23
N ILE A 155 -8.94 -12.07 -7.76
CA ILE A 155 -7.65 -11.70 -8.39
C ILE A 155 -6.60 -12.80 -8.16
N THR A 156 -6.62 -13.46 -7.01
CA THR A 156 -5.73 -14.59 -6.70
C THR A 156 -6.03 -15.78 -7.61
N ASP A 157 -7.30 -16.07 -7.86
CA ASP A 157 -7.74 -17.11 -8.78
C ASP A 157 -7.26 -16.81 -10.21
N GLU A 158 -7.40 -15.57 -10.69
CA GLU A 158 -6.84 -15.15 -12.00
C GLU A 158 -5.32 -15.33 -12.08
N LEU A 159 -4.59 -15.03 -11.00
CA LEU A 159 -3.15 -15.29 -10.96
C LEU A 159 -2.84 -16.79 -10.97
N SER A 160 -3.63 -17.60 -10.27
CA SER A 160 -3.48 -19.06 -10.27
C SER A 160 -3.69 -19.63 -11.67
N GLU A 161 -4.75 -19.22 -12.37
CA GLU A 161 -5.01 -19.64 -13.76
C GLU A 161 -3.86 -19.25 -14.70
N TRP A 162 -3.28 -18.06 -14.48
CA TRP A 162 -2.10 -17.63 -15.24
C TRP A 162 -0.89 -18.52 -14.96
N GLN A 163 -0.65 -18.90 -13.70
CA GLN A 163 0.46 -19.76 -13.28
C GLN A 163 0.28 -21.21 -13.76
N ASP A 164 -0.93 -21.76 -13.73
CA ASP A 164 -1.24 -23.10 -14.22
C ASP A 164 -0.94 -23.22 -15.72
N GLY A 165 -1.17 -22.14 -16.47
CA GLY A 165 -0.77 -22.01 -17.87
C GLY A 165 0.74 -21.94 -18.09
N ALA A 166 1.60 -21.97 -17.06
CA ALA A 166 3.05 -21.91 -17.25
C ALA A 166 3.59 -23.13 -18.02
N SER A 167 2.94 -24.30 -17.91
CA SER A 167 3.30 -25.49 -18.68
C SER A 167 3.29 -25.23 -20.19
N ASP A 168 2.31 -24.48 -20.69
CA ASP A 168 2.23 -24.19 -22.13
C ASP A 168 3.29 -23.20 -22.60
N LEU A 169 4.13 -22.62 -21.72
CA LEU A 169 5.30 -21.84 -22.17
C LEU A 169 6.37 -22.72 -22.83
N VAL A 170 6.36 -24.04 -22.56
CA VAL A 170 7.29 -24.99 -23.19
C VAL A 170 6.95 -25.13 -24.68
N GLY A 171 7.83 -24.64 -25.55
CA GLY A 171 7.63 -24.67 -27.01
C GLY A 171 6.78 -23.51 -27.55
N CYS A 172 6.42 -22.52 -26.73
CA CYS A 172 5.77 -21.29 -27.19
C CYS A 172 6.69 -20.42 -28.03
N SER A 173 6.09 -19.66 -28.96
CA SER A 173 6.77 -18.57 -29.64
C SER A 173 6.98 -17.37 -28.70
N THR A 174 7.87 -16.45 -29.06
CA THR A 174 8.06 -15.19 -28.31
C THR A 174 6.75 -14.40 -28.19
N GLU A 175 5.93 -14.38 -29.25
CA GLU A 175 4.63 -13.68 -29.26
C GLU A 175 3.63 -14.27 -28.24
N ASP A 176 3.68 -15.59 -28.01
CA ASP A 176 2.82 -16.25 -27.04
C ASP A 176 3.22 -15.92 -25.59
N VAL A 177 4.53 -15.82 -25.35
CA VAL A 177 5.08 -15.37 -24.07
C VAL A 177 4.67 -13.93 -23.79
N GLU A 178 4.80 -13.03 -24.76
CA GLU A 178 4.39 -11.63 -24.63
C GLU A 178 2.89 -11.49 -24.32
N ARG A 179 2.05 -12.29 -24.98
CA ARG A 179 0.60 -12.32 -24.71
C ARG A 179 0.29 -12.81 -23.30
N LYS A 180 1.02 -13.81 -22.80
CA LYS A 180 0.91 -14.28 -21.41
C LYS A 180 1.37 -13.21 -20.43
N VAL A 181 2.51 -12.57 -20.66
CA VAL A 181 3.02 -11.47 -19.83
C VAL A 181 2.03 -10.30 -19.80
N SER A 182 1.36 -9.99 -20.91
CA SER A 182 0.32 -8.95 -20.96
C SER A 182 -0.86 -9.22 -20.02
N LYS A 183 -1.22 -10.49 -19.77
CA LYS A 183 -2.25 -10.84 -18.78
C LYS A 183 -1.82 -10.48 -17.34
N LEU A 184 -0.53 -10.63 -17.00
CA LEU A 184 -0.01 -10.21 -15.70
C LEU A 184 -0.18 -8.72 -15.46
N VAL A 185 -0.06 -7.88 -16.51
CA VAL A 185 -0.31 -6.44 -16.40
C VAL A 185 -1.73 -6.18 -15.91
N GLY A 186 -2.71 -6.90 -16.47
CA GLY A 186 -4.12 -6.81 -16.06
C GLY A 186 -4.35 -7.25 -14.62
N ILE A 187 -3.74 -8.36 -14.20
CA ILE A 187 -3.83 -8.88 -12.82
C ILE A 187 -3.22 -7.88 -11.83
N LEU A 188 -2.03 -7.36 -12.13
CA LEU A 188 -1.36 -6.35 -11.30
C LEU A 188 -2.21 -5.09 -11.18
N ARG A 189 -2.76 -4.59 -12.28
CA ARG A 189 -3.62 -3.40 -12.27
C ARG A 189 -4.83 -3.60 -11.36
N LYS A 190 -5.54 -4.73 -11.46
CA LYS A 190 -6.66 -5.06 -10.57
C LYS A 190 -6.25 -5.08 -9.10
N ALA A 191 -5.09 -5.67 -8.79
CA ALA A 191 -4.57 -5.71 -7.43
C ALA A 191 -4.24 -4.30 -6.89
N ASP A 192 -3.61 -3.46 -7.71
CA ASP A 192 -3.27 -2.08 -7.37
C ASP A 192 -4.52 -1.18 -7.23
N ASP A 193 -5.51 -1.35 -8.09
CA ASP A 193 -6.80 -0.67 -8.00
C ASP A 193 -7.52 -1.04 -6.69
N LEU A 194 -7.52 -2.33 -6.32
CA LEU A 194 -8.11 -2.80 -5.07
C LEU A 194 -7.42 -2.18 -3.84
N ARG A 195 -6.08 -2.07 -3.85
CA ARG A 195 -5.33 -1.40 -2.78
C ARG A 195 -5.75 0.06 -2.61
N LEU A 196 -5.74 0.83 -3.70
CA LEU A 196 -6.07 2.26 -3.65
C LEU A 196 -7.54 2.47 -3.25
N LYS A 197 -8.45 1.64 -3.79
CA LYS A 197 -9.87 1.62 -3.42
C LYS A 197 -10.05 1.33 -1.92
N THR A 198 -9.34 0.34 -1.39
CA THR A 198 -9.43 -0.05 0.04
C THR A 198 -8.99 1.09 0.96
N VAL A 199 -7.83 1.71 0.69
CA VAL A 199 -7.36 2.87 1.48
C VAL A 199 -8.37 4.01 1.43
N ARG A 200 -8.88 4.33 0.23
CA ARG A 200 -9.85 5.41 0.04
C ARG A 200 -11.14 5.15 0.80
N GLN A 201 -11.71 3.96 0.66
CA GLN A 201 -12.96 3.61 1.32
C GLN A 201 -12.80 3.62 2.85
N LEU A 202 -11.68 3.11 3.39
CA LEU A 202 -11.41 3.21 4.83
C LEU A 202 -11.34 4.68 5.29
N VAL A 203 -10.61 5.55 4.57
CA VAL A 203 -10.55 6.99 4.89
C VAL A 203 -11.93 7.65 4.86
N GLU A 204 -12.80 7.28 3.91
CA GLU A 204 -14.18 7.79 3.81
C GLU A 204 -15.12 7.27 4.92
N LEU A 205 -14.83 6.11 5.51
CA LEU A 205 -15.58 5.54 6.65
C LEU A 205 -15.22 6.22 7.99
N LEU A 206 -14.01 6.76 8.08
CA LEU A 206 -13.44 7.33 9.29
C LEU A 206 -13.75 8.83 9.42
N THR A 207 -13.77 9.32 10.65
CA THR A 207 -13.71 10.78 10.86
C THR A 207 -12.33 11.31 10.44
N PRO A 208 -12.17 12.62 10.15
CA PRO A 208 -10.87 13.16 9.77
C PRO A 208 -9.74 12.85 10.77
N GLN A 209 -10.02 12.87 12.07
CA GLN A 209 -9.04 12.54 13.11
C GLN A 209 -8.66 11.05 13.08
N GLN A 210 -9.66 10.16 13.03
CA GLN A 210 -9.44 8.72 12.88
C GLN A 210 -8.68 8.36 11.59
N ALA A 211 -8.97 9.06 10.49
CA ALA A 211 -8.28 8.86 9.22
C ALA A 211 -6.79 9.25 9.31
N VAL A 212 -6.46 10.32 10.04
CA VAL A 212 -5.06 10.70 10.31
C VAL A 212 -4.34 9.59 11.05
N GLU A 213 -4.91 9.09 12.14
CA GLU A 213 -4.30 8.02 12.95
C GLU A 213 -4.13 6.75 12.14
N PHE A 214 -5.14 6.35 11.37
CA PHE A 214 -5.06 5.23 10.46
C PHE A 214 -3.94 5.38 9.42
N LEU A 215 -3.84 6.54 8.76
CA LEU A 215 -2.82 6.80 7.75
C LEU A 215 -1.40 6.84 8.35
N ILE A 216 -1.25 7.38 9.57
CA ILE A 216 0.01 7.35 10.30
C ILE A 216 0.40 5.91 10.60
N ALA A 217 -0.49 5.11 11.19
CA ALA A 217 -0.22 3.71 11.53
C ALA A 217 0.12 2.88 10.28
N ALA A 218 -0.59 3.10 9.17
CA ALA A 218 -0.34 2.38 7.92
C ALA A 218 1.05 2.73 7.34
N ALA A 219 1.42 4.01 7.37
CA ALA A 219 2.73 4.43 6.91
C ALA A 219 3.85 3.97 7.85
N GLU A 220 3.64 3.97 9.17
CA GLU A 220 4.59 3.46 10.16
C GLU A 220 4.87 1.97 9.97
N LEU A 221 3.83 1.17 9.70
CA LEU A 221 3.98 -0.23 9.35
C LEU A 221 4.87 -0.38 8.11
N GLN A 222 4.61 0.41 7.05
CA GLN A 222 5.42 0.40 5.83
C GLN A 222 6.88 0.80 6.11
N PHE A 223 7.09 1.84 6.92
CA PHE A 223 8.42 2.33 7.28
C PHE A 223 9.19 1.31 8.10
N GLY A 224 8.55 0.69 9.10
CA GLY A 224 9.15 -0.33 9.95
C GLY A 224 9.56 -1.57 9.16
N VAL A 225 8.65 -2.10 8.34
CA VAL A 225 8.93 -3.26 7.46
C VAL A 225 10.14 -2.98 6.55
N ARG A 226 10.19 -1.80 5.92
CA ARG A 226 11.32 -1.42 5.07
C ARG A 226 12.62 -1.27 5.87
N GLY A 227 12.58 -0.57 7.00
CA GLY A 227 13.75 -0.34 7.84
C GLY A 227 14.38 -1.65 8.34
N TRP A 228 13.56 -2.55 8.89
CA TRP A 228 14.01 -3.88 9.31
C TRP A 228 14.53 -4.72 8.15
N GLY A 229 13.86 -4.66 7.00
CA GLY A 229 14.28 -5.40 5.81
C GLY A 229 15.65 -4.96 5.29
N GLN A 230 15.90 -3.65 5.24
CA GLN A 230 17.20 -3.10 4.82
C GLN A 230 18.33 -3.46 5.78
N GLU A 231 18.06 -3.43 7.09
CA GLU A 231 19.03 -3.85 8.11
C GLU A 231 19.43 -5.32 7.93
N GLN A 232 18.44 -6.21 7.77
CA GLN A 232 18.67 -7.65 7.57
C GLN A 232 19.39 -7.96 6.26
N ASP A 233 19.04 -7.26 5.17
CA ASP A 233 19.72 -7.41 3.88
C ASP A 233 21.17 -6.95 3.94
N GLY A 234 21.46 -5.90 4.72
CA GLY A 234 22.82 -5.45 4.99
C GLY A 234 23.65 -6.50 5.73
N LEU A 235 23.08 -7.12 6.78
CA LEU A 235 23.75 -8.15 7.57
C LEU A 235 24.09 -9.41 6.77
N ARG A 236 23.28 -9.78 5.77
CA ARG A 236 23.50 -10.97 4.92
C ARG A 236 24.55 -10.77 3.82
N ARG A 237 24.93 -9.51 3.53
CA ARG A 237 25.92 -9.15 2.51
C ARG A 237 27.34 -9.00 3.08
N CYS A 238 27.48 -9.01 4.40
CA CYS A 238 28.74 -9.05 5.13
C CYS A 238 29.18 -10.50 5.38
#